data_AF-A0AA39VWF9-F1
#
_entry.id   AF-A0AA39VWF9-F1
#
_cell.length_a   1.000
_cell.length_b   1.000
_cell.length_c   1.000
_cell.angle_alpha   90.00
_cell.angle_beta   90.00
_cell.angle_gamma   90.00
#
_symmetry.space_group_name_H-M   'P 1'
#
loop_
_entity.id
_entity.type
_entity.pdbx_description
1 polymer ?
#
loop_
_entity_poly.entity_id
_entity_poly.type
_entity_poly.pdbx_seq_one_letter_code
_entity_poly.pdbx_strand_id
1 'polypeptide(L)'
;MAIFGLTSSNALPESKFDLVSVIGLILVAVGRAGLIPFVRAFTTKQLESHEPDKQNIMEERVNAREKTWWRFAWVSSSLYAAQLFSYSWTQCFIHSGSMMGIAFVLFMWSSHPSYHKTKSDIAEKPFTCIRVFWAALLKRHMEYPSSPAHFFRYNINDGDDGLELWPRAKLLGWLDKAAIIEFESTLGQDKQEKAGRLCTVTEVQQTKYILKMVPMWSSFPVFGLVLSAGNTFFAEQADDLKSQDLLIYLVLLQSIASELVSTVPPFLLSKWFPHVTKLNRIMMRIFGGMLMSMLCSAVACLVEGHRLDIVANNRASRHIYQIIPMSIWWLAPQFFLLGVMDGLATGWTRTFYN
;
A
#
# COMPACT_ATOMS: atom_id res chain seq x y z
N MET A 1 8.58 -0.03 7.66
CA MET A 1 9.74 -0.03 8.56
C MET A 1 9.46 0.86 9.75
N ALA A 2 9.07 0.18 10.84
CA ALA A 2 9.01 0.64 12.23
C ALA A 2 8.49 2.06 12.49
N ILE A 3 7.17 2.23 12.56
CA ILE A 3 6.61 3.10 13.60
C ILE A 3 6.30 2.14 14.74
N PHE A 4 7.24 1.99 15.68
CA PHE A 4 6.97 1.31 16.94
C PHE A 4 6.64 2.36 18.00
N GLY A 5 5.50 2.14 18.67
CA GLY A 5 5.30 2.52 20.07
C GLY A 5 4.79 3.92 20.39
N LEU A 6 3.68 4.40 19.82
CA LEU A 6 2.98 5.51 20.49
C LEU A 6 2.07 4.97 21.60
N THR A 7 2.64 4.70 22.78
CA THR A 7 2.05 4.60 24.15
C THR A 7 3.10 3.90 25.05
N SER A 8 3.16 4.02 26.38
CA SER A 8 2.64 4.96 27.38
C SER A 8 3.36 4.59 28.69
N SER A 9 4.46 5.27 29.03
CA SER A 9 5.02 5.17 30.40
C SER A 9 5.80 6.42 30.74
N ASN A 10 5.05 7.45 31.15
CA ASN A 10 5.31 8.28 32.33
C ASN A 10 4.44 9.55 32.23
N ALA A 11 3.47 9.64 33.14
CA ALA A 11 2.62 10.80 33.46
C ALA A 11 2.80 12.05 32.56
N LEU A 12 1.89 12.25 31.60
CA LEU A 12 1.83 13.48 30.80
C LEU A 12 0.58 14.29 31.21
N PRO A 13 0.73 15.59 31.51
CA PRO A 13 -0.38 16.43 31.96
C PRO A 13 -1.36 16.75 30.82
N GLU A 14 -2.63 16.45 31.07
CA GLU A 14 -3.76 16.64 30.17
C GLU A 14 -3.99 18.12 29.82
N SER A 15 -4.10 18.42 28.51
CA SER A 15 -4.78 19.56 27.85
C SER A 15 -3.96 20.33 26.80
N LYS A 16 -2.62 20.34 26.85
CA LYS A 16 -1.77 21.02 25.83
C LYS A 16 -0.95 20.07 24.95
N PHE A 17 -0.92 18.78 25.29
CA PHE A 17 -0.17 17.76 24.56
C PHE A 17 -0.84 17.30 23.26
N ASP A 18 -2.12 17.66 23.04
CA ASP A 18 -2.94 17.00 22.01
C ASP A 18 -2.85 17.65 20.62
N LEU A 19 -2.97 18.96 20.46
CA LEU A 19 -3.16 19.52 19.12
C LEU A 19 -1.86 19.54 18.29
N VAL A 20 -0.74 19.99 18.87
CA VAL A 20 0.54 20.10 18.15
C VAL A 20 1.06 18.73 17.74
N SER A 21 0.94 17.74 18.63
CA SER A 21 1.34 16.36 18.36
C SER A 21 0.46 15.73 17.28
N VAL A 22 -0.85 15.94 17.32
CA VAL A 22 -1.78 15.48 16.27
C VAL A 22 -1.48 16.13 14.93
N ILE A 23 -1.25 17.45 14.89
CA ILE A 23 -0.84 18.15 13.65
C ILE A 23 0.47 17.56 13.12
N GLY A 24 1.46 17.33 13.99
CA GLY A 24 2.73 16.70 13.63
C GLY A 24 2.54 15.30 13.03
N LEU A 25 1.71 14.46 13.63
CA LEU A 25 1.39 13.13 13.13
C LEU A 25 0.70 13.17 11.76
N ILE A 26 -0.26 14.08 11.57
CA ILE A 26 -0.93 14.30 10.28
C ILE A 26 0.10 14.71 9.23
N LEU A 27 1.00 15.65 9.55
CA LEU A 27 2.00 16.12 8.61
C LEU A 27 2.98 15.01 8.21
N VAL A 28 3.40 14.17 9.16
CA VAL A 28 4.24 12.99 8.89
C VAL A 28 3.49 11.97 8.02
N ALA A 29 2.22 11.72 8.30
CA ALA A 29 1.39 10.80 7.51
C ALA A 29 1.22 11.29 6.07
N VAL A 30 0.87 12.56 5.87
CA VAL A 30 0.75 13.19 4.55
C VAL A 30 2.08 13.18 3.82
N GLY A 31 3.17 13.53 4.50
CA GLY A 31 4.53 13.50 3.94
C GLY A 31 4.93 12.10 3.47
N ARG A 32 4.68 11.06 4.27
CA ARG A 32 4.96 9.67 3.89
C ARG A 32 4.09 9.19 2.72
N ALA A 33 2.79 9.46 2.77
CA ALA A 33 1.85 9.03 1.73
C ALA A 33 2.17 9.69 0.38
N GLY A 34 2.57 10.96 0.38
CA GLY A 34 3.05 11.65 -0.81
C GLY A 34 4.40 11.10 -1.28
N LEU A 35 5.38 10.97 -0.39
CA LEU A 35 6.77 10.69 -0.80
C LEU A 35 6.97 9.28 -1.37
N ILE A 36 6.42 8.24 -0.74
CA ILE A 36 6.72 6.83 -1.06
C ILE A 36 6.47 6.46 -2.53
N PRO A 37 5.29 6.71 -3.13
CA PRO A 37 5.04 6.33 -4.53
C PRO A 37 5.92 7.10 -5.50
N PHE A 38 6.13 8.40 -5.26
CA PHE A 38 6.94 9.23 -6.16
C PHE A 38 8.43 8.90 -6.10
N VAL A 39 8.99 8.65 -4.92
CA VAL A 39 10.41 8.28 -4.80
C VAL A 39 10.68 6.97 -5.52
N ARG A 40 9.80 5.97 -5.38
CA ARG A 40 9.96 4.71 -6.12
C ARG A 40 9.92 4.91 -7.62
N ALA A 41 8.88 5.57 -8.13
CA ALA A 41 8.75 5.84 -9.56
C ALA A 41 9.93 6.67 -10.11
N PHE A 42 10.40 7.65 -9.33
CA PHE A 42 11.58 8.44 -9.67
C PHE A 42 12.84 7.59 -9.73
N THR A 43 13.11 6.75 -8.71
CA THR A 43 14.27 5.86 -8.67
C THR A 43 14.28 4.89 -9.86
N THR A 44 13.15 4.27 -10.19
CA THR A 44 13.04 3.37 -11.34
C THR A 44 13.41 4.09 -12.64
N LYS A 45 12.86 5.29 -12.87
CA LYS A 45 13.17 6.11 -14.06
C LYS A 45 14.64 6.55 -14.13
N GLN A 46 15.23 6.95 -13.01
CA GLN A 46 16.66 7.30 -13.00
C GLN A 46 17.51 6.07 -13.36
N LEU A 47 17.17 4.90 -12.81
CA LEU A 47 17.90 3.68 -13.07
C LEU A 47 17.77 3.23 -14.54
N GLU A 48 16.58 3.35 -15.14
CA GLU A 48 16.37 3.13 -16.58
C GLU A 48 17.21 4.08 -17.44
N SER A 49 17.32 5.36 -17.07
CA SER A 49 18.06 6.36 -17.84
C SER A 49 19.58 6.12 -17.89
N HIS A 50 20.10 5.40 -16.89
CA HIS A 50 21.51 5.05 -16.74
C HIS A 50 21.85 3.65 -17.27
N GLU A 51 20.90 2.92 -17.87
CA GLU A 51 21.20 1.65 -18.55
C GLU A 51 21.97 1.92 -19.86
N PRO A 52 23.10 1.22 -20.11
CA PRO A 52 23.94 1.45 -21.28
C PRO A 52 23.28 0.99 -22.59
N ASP A 53 22.37 0.04 -22.53
CA ASP A 53 21.60 -0.45 -23.68
C ASP A 53 20.14 0.01 -23.57
N LYS A 54 19.80 1.08 -24.31
CA LYS A 54 18.43 1.62 -24.37
C LYS A 54 17.51 0.81 -25.29
N GLN A 55 18.05 -0.03 -26.17
CA GLN A 55 17.26 -0.86 -27.09
C GLN A 55 16.79 -2.16 -26.42
N ASN A 56 17.55 -2.70 -25.47
CA ASN A 56 17.17 -3.84 -24.65
C ASN A 56 17.20 -3.49 -23.15
N ILE A 57 16.37 -2.53 -22.72
CA ILE A 57 16.15 -2.34 -21.28
C ILE A 57 15.54 -3.63 -20.74
N MET A 58 16.38 -4.46 -20.15
CA MET A 58 15.92 -5.64 -19.43
C MET A 58 15.28 -5.12 -18.15
N GLU A 59 13.95 -4.94 -18.17
CA GLU A 59 13.16 -4.50 -17.00
C GLU A 59 13.54 -5.30 -15.74
N GLU A 60 13.91 -6.56 -15.91
CA GLU A 60 14.37 -7.43 -14.83
C GLU A 60 15.65 -6.93 -14.15
N ARG A 61 16.62 -6.38 -14.90
CA ARG A 61 17.88 -5.84 -14.36
C ARG A 61 17.66 -4.57 -13.54
N VAL A 62 16.85 -3.64 -14.09
CA VAL A 62 16.45 -2.42 -13.39
C VAL A 62 15.71 -2.78 -12.09
N ASN A 63 14.73 -3.67 -12.18
CA ASN A 63 13.98 -4.14 -11.01
C ASN A 63 14.86 -4.84 -9.97
N ALA A 64 15.85 -5.64 -10.39
CA ALA A 64 16.77 -6.32 -9.49
C ALA A 64 17.69 -5.33 -8.75
N ARG A 65 18.23 -4.33 -9.46
CA ARG A 65 19.04 -3.26 -8.87
C ARG A 65 18.22 -2.39 -7.91
N GLU A 66 17.02 -1.97 -8.31
CA GLU A 66 16.08 -1.24 -7.45
C GLU A 66 15.79 -2.04 -6.16
N LYS A 67 15.46 -3.32 -6.28
CA LYS A 67 15.22 -4.20 -5.11
C LYS A 67 16.44 -4.31 -4.20
N THR A 68 17.63 -4.38 -4.78
CA THR A 68 18.88 -4.46 -4.02
C THR A 68 19.13 -3.18 -3.21
N TRP A 69 18.96 -2.01 -3.82
CA TRP A 69 19.07 -0.72 -3.12
C TRP A 69 18.06 -0.57 -1.98
N TRP A 70 16.80 -0.93 -2.21
CA TRP A 70 15.77 -0.88 -1.17
C TRP A 70 16.06 -1.84 -0.01
N ARG A 71 16.64 -3.01 -0.28
CA ARG A 71 17.07 -3.94 0.78
C ARG A 71 18.22 -3.38 1.60
N PHE A 72 19.22 -2.77 0.97
CA PHE A 72 20.30 -2.10 1.70
C PHE A 72 19.77 -1.00 2.61
N ALA A 73 18.85 -0.17 2.11
CA ALA A 73 18.18 0.86 2.91
C ALA A 73 17.37 0.28 4.08
N TRP A 74 16.71 -0.86 3.87
CA TRP A 74 15.97 -1.54 4.93
C TRP A 74 16.88 -2.22 5.96
N VAL A 75 18.03 -2.78 5.58
CA VAL A 75 18.97 -3.34 6.56
C VAL A 75 19.59 -2.20 7.39
N SER A 76 20.05 -1.14 6.74
CA SER A 76 20.70 -0.01 7.42
C SER A 76 19.74 0.70 8.40
N SER A 77 18.50 0.93 8.00
CA SER A 77 17.52 1.54 8.89
C SER A 77 17.09 0.61 10.03
N SER A 78 17.23 -0.72 9.92
CA SER A 78 16.81 -1.67 10.97
C SER A 78 17.84 -1.63 12.08
N LEU A 79 19.11 -1.65 11.68
CA LEU A 79 20.25 -1.48 12.57
C LEU A 79 20.19 -0.13 13.29
N TYR A 80 19.87 0.94 12.56
CA TYR A 80 19.74 2.27 13.16
C TYR A 80 18.54 2.36 14.12
N ALA A 81 17.38 1.77 13.76
CA ALA A 81 16.21 1.75 14.64
C ALA A 81 16.47 0.98 15.95
N ALA A 82 17.25 -0.12 15.91
CA ALA A 82 17.64 -0.85 17.11
C ALA A 82 18.47 0.01 18.08
N GLN A 83 19.30 0.93 17.56
CA GLN A 83 20.04 1.88 18.40
C GLN A 83 19.13 2.93 19.03
N LEU A 84 18.05 3.33 18.34
CA LEU A 84 17.12 4.33 18.85
C LEU A 84 16.24 3.82 20.00
N PHE A 85 16.12 2.51 20.20
CA PHE A 85 15.25 1.93 21.24
C PHE A 85 15.69 2.28 22.67
N SER A 86 16.98 2.61 22.88
CA SER A 86 17.50 3.06 24.18
C SER A 86 17.37 4.56 24.42
N TYR A 87 16.93 5.35 23.43
CA TYR A 87 16.83 6.81 23.53
C TYR A 87 15.45 7.25 23.99
N SER A 88 15.38 8.45 24.56
CA SER A 88 14.09 9.08 24.88
C SER A 88 13.31 9.42 23.61
N TRP A 89 11.97 9.49 23.73
CA TRP A 89 11.07 9.88 22.63
C TRP A 89 11.51 11.16 21.91
N THR A 90 11.87 12.20 22.66
CA THR A 90 12.33 13.48 22.10
C THR A 90 13.59 13.32 21.25
N GLN A 91 14.55 12.51 21.72
CA GLN A 91 15.79 12.23 20.97
C GLN A 91 15.48 11.44 19.69
N CYS A 92 14.61 10.44 19.76
CA CYS A 92 14.17 9.68 18.58
C CYS A 92 13.55 10.59 17.50
N PHE A 93 12.69 11.54 17.90
CA PHE A 93 12.10 12.51 16.97
C PHE A 93 13.14 13.47 16.38
N ILE A 94 14.09 13.96 17.18
CA ILE A 94 15.18 14.83 16.69
C ILE A 94 16.07 14.07 15.70
N HIS A 95 16.42 12.82 15.99
CA HIS A 95 17.22 11.98 15.09
C HIS A 95 16.47 11.69 13.79
N SER A 96 15.19 11.29 13.86
CA SER A 96 14.38 11.06 12.65
C SER A 96 14.19 12.34 11.82
N GLY A 97 13.94 13.48 12.48
CA GLY A 97 13.75 14.77 11.81
C GLY A 97 15.02 15.29 11.15
N SER A 98 16.17 15.17 11.82
CA SER A 98 17.47 15.56 11.25
C SER A 98 17.86 14.68 10.07
N MET A 99 17.66 13.36 10.15
CA MET A 99 17.90 12.45 9.02
C MET A 99 17.04 12.79 7.80
N MET A 100 15.75 13.07 8.00
CA MET A 100 14.86 13.51 6.91
C MET A 100 15.31 14.86 6.32
N GLY A 101 15.69 15.82 7.17
CA GLY A 101 16.19 17.13 6.73
C GLY A 101 17.47 17.01 5.90
N ILE A 102 18.42 16.20 6.34
CA ILE A 102 19.67 15.92 5.60
C ILE A 102 19.35 15.25 4.25
N ALA A 103 18.48 14.24 4.25
CA ALA A 103 18.07 13.56 3.01
C ALA A 103 17.42 14.53 2.01
N PHE A 104 16.59 15.45 2.49
CA PHE A 104 15.97 16.48 1.65
C PHE A 104 17.00 17.46 1.07
N VAL A 105 17.94 17.94 1.88
CA VAL A 105 19.02 18.83 1.40
C VAL A 105 19.88 18.13 0.35
N LEU A 106 20.27 16.87 0.58
CA LEU A 106 21.03 16.07 -0.39
C LEU A 106 20.25 15.85 -1.69
N PHE A 107 18.94 15.56 -1.59
CA PHE A 107 18.07 15.40 -2.75
C PHE A 107 18.01 16.68 -3.59
N MET A 108 17.85 17.84 -2.94
CA MET A 108 17.82 19.15 -3.60
C MET A 108 19.18 19.52 -4.21
N TRP A 109 20.28 19.23 -3.52
CA TRP A 109 21.64 19.48 -4.02
C TRP A 109 21.93 18.66 -5.28
N SER A 110 21.59 17.37 -5.27
CA SER A 110 21.80 16.46 -6.40
C SER A 110 20.93 16.81 -7.62
N SER A 111 19.84 17.56 -7.42
CA SER A 111 18.94 17.97 -8.49
C SER A 111 19.53 18.97 -9.51
N HIS A 112 20.68 19.60 -9.24
CA HIS A 112 21.10 20.76 -10.02
C HIS A 112 22.16 20.50 -11.12
N PRO A 113 22.57 19.25 -11.42
CA PRO A 113 22.64 18.85 -12.84
C PRO A 113 22.47 17.33 -13.12
N SER A 114 22.33 16.48 -12.09
CA SER A 114 22.53 15.03 -12.23
C SER A 114 21.27 14.22 -12.53
N TYR A 115 20.08 14.76 -12.26
CA TYR A 115 18.83 14.03 -12.49
C TYR A 115 18.34 14.15 -13.93
N HIS A 116 18.01 13.01 -14.53
CA HIS A 116 17.36 12.97 -15.82
C HIS A 116 15.91 13.43 -15.68
N LYS A 117 15.56 14.54 -16.33
CA LYS A 117 14.19 15.08 -16.34
C LYS A 117 13.39 14.40 -17.44
N THR A 118 12.55 13.45 -17.06
CA THR A 118 11.60 12.82 -17.99
C THR A 118 10.42 13.77 -18.22
N LYS A 119 10.07 14.04 -19.49
CA LYS A 119 8.78 14.66 -19.81
C LYS A 119 7.67 13.67 -19.44
N SER A 120 6.69 14.15 -18.69
CA SER A 120 5.49 13.38 -18.38
C SER A 120 4.63 13.24 -19.64
N ASP A 121 4.94 12.28 -20.51
CA ASP A 121 4.11 11.97 -21.69
C ASP A 121 2.76 11.33 -21.29
N ILE A 122 2.66 10.86 -20.06
CA ILE A 122 1.43 10.32 -19.50
C ILE A 122 0.78 11.43 -18.67
N ALA A 123 0.12 12.36 -19.34
CA ALA A 123 -0.91 13.19 -18.71
C ALA A 123 -2.14 12.31 -18.43
N GLU A 124 -1.98 11.28 -17.61
CA GLU A 124 -3.12 10.56 -17.06
C GLU A 124 -3.91 11.56 -16.22
N LYS A 125 -5.10 11.91 -16.71
CA LYS A 125 -5.99 12.83 -16.00
C LYS A 125 -6.45 12.07 -14.74
N PRO A 126 -6.01 12.44 -13.52
CA PRO A 126 -6.30 11.66 -12.30
C PRO A 126 -7.80 11.61 -11.97
N PHE A 127 -8.59 12.46 -12.63
CA PHE A 127 -10.04 12.55 -12.50
C PHE A 127 -10.81 11.92 -13.67
N THR A 128 -10.17 11.12 -14.53
CA THR A 128 -10.85 10.44 -15.65
C THR A 128 -12.05 9.62 -15.17
N CYS A 129 -11.90 8.85 -14.09
CA CYS A 129 -13.01 8.08 -13.53
C CYS A 129 -14.18 9.00 -13.16
N ILE A 130 -13.93 10.04 -12.36
CA ILE A 130 -14.97 11.00 -11.92
C ILE A 130 -15.65 11.66 -13.14
N ARG A 131 -14.87 12.02 -14.16
CA ARG A 131 -15.38 12.61 -15.40
C ARG A 131 -16.26 11.62 -16.17
N VAL A 132 -15.86 10.36 -16.29
CA VAL A 132 -16.67 9.30 -16.91
C VAL A 132 -17.98 9.08 -16.15
N PHE A 133 -17.93 9.04 -14.81
CA PHE A 133 -19.12 8.95 -13.96
C PHE A 133 -20.08 10.12 -14.19
N TRP A 134 -19.55 11.35 -14.17
CA TRP A 134 -20.32 12.56 -14.39
C TRP A 134 -20.95 12.62 -15.78
N ALA A 135 -20.17 12.32 -16.82
CA ALA A 135 -20.65 12.27 -18.20
C ALA A 135 -21.73 11.20 -18.40
N ALA A 136 -21.57 10.01 -17.82
CA ALA A 136 -22.55 8.94 -17.88
C ALA A 136 -23.85 9.28 -17.14
N LEU A 137 -23.77 9.99 -16.01
CA LEU A 137 -24.94 10.48 -15.26
C LEU A 137 -25.72 11.53 -16.06
N LEU A 138 -25.03 12.50 -16.65
CA LEU A 138 -25.67 13.52 -17.49
C LEU A 138 -26.37 12.88 -18.71
N LYS A 139 -25.76 11.84 -19.29
CA LYS A 139 -26.28 11.13 -20.46
C LYS A 139 -27.16 9.94 -20.12
N ARG A 140 -27.60 9.79 -18.86
CA ARG A 140 -28.42 8.63 -18.44
C ARG A 140 -29.72 8.50 -19.23
N HIS A 141 -30.28 9.63 -19.67
CA HIS A 141 -31.52 9.72 -20.46
C HIS A 141 -31.36 9.28 -21.92
N MET A 142 -30.13 9.20 -22.45
CA MET A 142 -29.88 8.85 -23.85
C MET A 142 -30.15 7.36 -24.11
N GLU A 143 -30.71 7.06 -25.28
CA GLU A 143 -30.85 5.68 -25.75
C GLU A 143 -29.48 5.08 -26.11
N TYR A 144 -29.40 3.75 -26.02
CA TYR A 144 -28.15 3.07 -26.35
C TYR A 144 -28.00 2.98 -27.88
N PRO A 145 -26.88 3.43 -28.46
CA PRO A 145 -26.73 3.50 -29.91
C PRO A 145 -26.71 2.10 -30.53
N SER A 146 -27.36 1.96 -31.68
CA SER A 146 -27.42 0.70 -32.44
C SER A 146 -26.14 0.41 -33.25
N SER A 147 -25.28 1.42 -33.44
CA SER A 147 -24.03 1.30 -34.21
C SER A 147 -22.81 1.79 -33.42
N PRO A 148 -21.66 1.10 -33.49
CA PRO A 148 -20.42 1.49 -32.81
C PRO A 148 -19.83 2.81 -33.32
N ALA A 149 -20.25 3.30 -34.49
CA ALA A 149 -19.81 4.58 -35.05
C ALA A 149 -20.27 5.81 -34.23
N HIS A 150 -21.22 5.65 -33.31
CA HIS A 150 -21.71 6.73 -32.47
C HIS A 150 -20.88 6.94 -31.19
N PHE A 151 -19.81 6.17 -30.99
CA PHE A 151 -18.90 6.34 -29.86
C PHE A 151 -17.71 7.24 -30.20
N PHE A 152 -17.37 8.14 -29.27
CA PHE A 152 -16.30 9.10 -29.46
C PHE A 152 -14.92 8.42 -29.45
N ARG A 153 -14.16 8.64 -30.54
CA ARG A 153 -12.77 8.20 -30.72
C ARG A 153 -12.60 6.67 -30.61
N TYR A 154 -13.55 5.92 -31.15
CA TYR A 154 -13.44 4.46 -31.32
C TYR A 154 -12.34 4.15 -32.37
N ASN A 155 -11.28 3.47 -31.95
CA ASN A 155 -10.17 3.11 -32.84
C ASN A 155 -10.43 1.73 -33.46
N ILE A 156 -10.67 1.69 -34.78
CA ILE A 156 -10.95 0.45 -35.53
C ILE A 156 -9.66 -0.35 -35.79
N ASN A 157 -8.48 0.28 -35.64
CA ASN A 157 -7.18 -0.30 -36.01
C ASN A 157 -6.44 -1.02 -34.87
N ASP A 158 -7.01 -1.09 -33.66
CA ASP A 158 -6.50 -2.01 -32.62
C ASP A 158 -6.98 -3.42 -32.98
N GLY A 159 -6.15 -4.12 -33.76
CA GLY A 159 -6.51 -5.31 -34.52
C GLY A 159 -7.13 -6.46 -33.71
N ASP A 160 -8.13 -7.08 -34.33
CA ASP A 160 -8.58 -8.49 -34.34
C ASP A 160 -8.66 -9.33 -33.04
N ASP A 161 -8.30 -8.78 -31.88
CA ASP A 161 -8.50 -9.40 -30.57
C ASP A 161 -9.27 -8.44 -29.64
N GLY A 162 -10.58 -8.37 -29.85
CA GLY A 162 -11.53 -8.16 -28.76
C GLY A 162 -11.86 -6.71 -28.34
N LEU A 163 -11.83 -5.72 -29.24
CA LEU A 163 -12.45 -4.40 -29.01
C LEU A 163 -13.98 -4.40 -29.18
N GLU A 164 -14.63 -5.49 -28.76
CA GLU A 164 -16.07 -5.59 -28.61
C GLU A 164 -16.50 -4.75 -27.40
N LEU A 165 -16.78 -3.46 -27.61
CA LEU A 165 -17.88 -2.87 -26.86
C LEU A 165 -19.11 -3.65 -27.30
N TRP A 166 -19.60 -4.54 -26.42
CA TRP A 166 -20.95 -5.12 -26.31
C TRP A 166 -20.82 -6.49 -25.58
N PRO A 167 -21.82 -6.91 -24.78
CA PRO A 167 -22.01 -6.58 -23.38
C PRO A 167 -21.49 -7.68 -22.43
N ARG A 168 -20.31 -7.54 -21.79
CA ARG A 168 -19.87 -8.52 -20.76
C ARG A 168 -20.04 -8.05 -19.31
N ALA A 169 -20.66 -6.90 -19.08
CA ALA A 169 -21.11 -6.51 -17.73
C ALA A 169 -22.40 -5.70 -17.81
N LYS A 170 -23.57 -6.38 -17.85
CA LYS A 170 -24.89 -5.72 -17.82
C LYS A 170 -25.02 -4.70 -16.67
N LEU A 171 -24.36 -4.97 -15.54
CA LEU A 171 -24.35 -4.10 -14.35
C LEU A 171 -23.68 -2.72 -14.59
N LEU A 172 -22.70 -2.63 -15.49
CA LEU A 172 -21.91 -1.41 -15.75
C LEU A 172 -22.19 -0.79 -17.12
N GLY A 173 -23.18 -1.28 -17.86
CA GLY A 173 -23.49 -0.81 -19.21
C GLY A 173 -23.90 0.66 -19.28
N TRP A 174 -24.38 1.24 -18.17
CA TRP A 174 -24.74 2.66 -18.11
C TRP A 174 -23.54 3.60 -18.26
N LEU A 175 -22.31 3.14 -17.93
CA LEU A 175 -21.08 3.92 -18.10
C LEU A 175 -20.72 4.13 -19.58
N ASP A 176 -21.18 3.25 -20.47
CA ASP A 176 -20.97 3.41 -21.93
C ASP A 176 -21.61 4.70 -22.46
N LYS A 177 -22.62 5.21 -21.75
CA LYS A 177 -23.29 6.46 -22.14
C LYS A 177 -22.37 7.67 -22.09
N ALA A 178 -21.27 7.64 -21.31
CA ALA A 178 -20.28 8.71 -21.29
C ALA A 178 -19.57 8.91 -22.63
N ALA A 179 -19.47 7.86 -23.45
CA ALA A 179 -18.79 7.87 -24.74
C ALA A 179 -19.72 8.15 -25.93
N ILE A 180 -21.04 8.29 -25.72
CA ILE A 180 -22.02 8.56 -26.80
C ILE A 180 -21.87 10.01 -27.27
N ILE A 181 -21.77 10.22 -28.58
CA ILE A 181 -21.73 11.55 -29.21
C ILE A 181 -23.15 12.16 -29.23
N GLU A 182 -23.28 13.40 -28.74
CA GLU A 182 -24.52 14.18 -28.84
C GLU A 182 -24.50 15.02 -30.13
N PHE A 183 -25.09 14.51 -31.21
CA PHE A 183 -25.15 15.21 -32.50
C PHE A 183 -26.05 16.46 -32.48
N GLU A 184 -27.04 16.52 -31.58
CA GLU A 184 -27.95 17.66 -31.40
C GLU A 184 -27.41 18.76 -30.48
N SER A 185 -26.25 18.57 -29.86
CA SER A 185 -25.72 19.57 -28.92
C SER A 185 -25.18 20.81 -29.65
N THR A 186 -25.43 22.00 -29.09
CA THR A 186 -25.00 23.31 -29.66
C THR A 186 -23.47 23.50 -29.63
N LEU A 187 -22.72 22.53 -29.12
CA LEU A 187 -21.28 22.60 -28.85
C LEU A 187 -20.54 21.55 -29.70
N GLY A 188 -19.50 21.94 -30.43
CA GLY A 188 -18.64 20.98 -31.14
C GLY A 188 -17.99 19.96 -30.20
N GLN A 189 -17.68 18.76 -30.72
CA GLN A 189 -17.20 17.60 -29.96
C GLN A 189 -16.02 17.92 -29.03
N ASP A 190 -15.03 18.70 -29.49
CA ASP A 190 -13.87 19.11 -28.69
C ASP A 190 -14.23 19.98 -27.48
N LYS A 191 -15.28 20.80 -27.59
CA LYS A 191 -15.77 21.61 -26.48
C LYS A 191 -16.54 20.76 -25.47
N GLN A 192 -17.24 19.72 -25.93
CA GLN A 192 -17.93 18.76 -25.06
C GLN A 192 -16.95 17.89 -24.27
N GLU A 193 -15.82 17.50 -24.88
CA GLU A 193 -14.71 16.81 -24.19
C GLU A 193 -14.07 17.70 -23.13
N LYS A 194 -13.77 18.97 -23.47
CA LYS A 194 -13.21 19.96 -22.54
C LYS A 194 -14.16 20.27 -21.38
N ALA A 195 -15.47 20.25 -21.60
CA ALA A 195 -16.48 20.42 -20.57
C ALA A 195 -16.69 19.15 -19.70
N GLY A 196 -15.99 18.05 -20.00
CA GLY A 196 -16.13 16.78 -19.29
C GLY A 196 -17.47 16.07 -19.50
N ARG A 197 -18.20 16.41 -20.57
CA ARG A 197 -19.48 15.80 -20.95
C ARG A 197 -19.30 14.68 -21.99
N LEU A 198 -18.10 14.52 -22.55
CA LEU A 198 -17.76 13.46 -23.50
C LEU A 198 -16.42 12.83 -23.08
N CYS A 199 -16.37 11.50 -23.04
CA CYS A 199 -15.18 10.72 -22.71
C CYS A 199 -14.86 9.76 -23.86
N THR A 200 -13.60 9.33 -23.98
CA THR A 200 -13.24 8.32 -24.98
C THR A 200 -13.67 6.93 -24.53
N VAL A 201 -13.84 6.03 -25.49
CA VAL A 201 -14.15 4.61 -25.23
C VAL A 201 -13.11 3.95 -24.32
N THR A 202 -11.82 4.26 -24.54
CA THR A 202 -10.70 3.74 -23.74
C THR A 202 -10.81 4.17 -22.28
N GLU A 203 -11.16 5.42 -22.01
CA GLU A 203 -11.35 5.95 -20.64
C GLU A 203 -12.53 5.28 -19.93
N VAL A 204 -13.61 5.00 -20.65
CA VAL A 204 -14.77 4.28 -20.10
C VAL A 204 -14.41 2.84 -19.77
N GLN A 205 -13.68 2.16 -20.65
CA GLN A 205 -13.22 0.79 -20.40
C GLN A 205 -12.28 0.72 -19.19
N GLN A 206 -11.29 1.61 -19.10
CA GLN A 206 -10.41 1.72 -17.93
C GLN A 206 -11.21 1.94 -16.64
N THR A 207 -12.20 2.84 -16.66
CA THR A 207 -13.08 3.09 -15.50
C THR A 207 -13.88 1.85 -15.11
N LYS A 208 -14.38 1.08 -16.08
CA LYS A 208 -15.07 -0.20 -15.82
C LYS A 208 -14.14 -1.25 -15.23
N TYR A 209 -12.88 -1.33 -15.67
CA TYR A 209 -11.90 -2.24 -15.07
C TYR A 209 -11.61 -1.88 -13.61
N ILE A 210 -11.41 -0.59 -13.31
CA ILE A 210 -11.22 -0.10 -11.94
C ILE A 210 -12.44 -0.45 -11.07
N LEU A 211 -13.66 -0.24 -11.58
CA LEU A 211 -14.88 -0.55 -10.83
C LEU A 211 -15.07 -2.05 -10.58
N LYS A 212 -14.61 -2.92 -11.49
CA LYS A 212 -14.58 -4.38 -11.29
C LYS A 212 -13.58 -4.80 -10.21
N MET A 213 -12.56 -4.00 -9.91
CA MET A 213 -11.60 -4.25 -8.83
C MET A 213 -12.11 -3.80 -7.46
N VAL A 214 -13.15 -2.98 -7.37
CA VAL A 214 -13.68 -2.47 -6.09
C VAL A 214 -14.06 -3.55 -5.09
N PRO A 215 -14.73 -4.67 -5.47
CA PRO A 215 -15.03 -5.75 -4.52
C PRO A 215 -13.76 -6.37 -3.94
N MET A 216 -12.71 -6.54 -4.75
CA MET A 216 -11.40 -7.00 -4.25
C MET A 216 -10.85 -5.99 -3.23
N TRP A 217 -10.95 -4.69 -3.52
CA TRP A 217 -10.46 -3.64 -2.63
C TRP A 217 -11.21 -3.57 -1.30
N SER A 218 -12.50 -3.89 -1.25
CA SER A 218 -13.27 -3.91 0.00
C SER A 218 -12.74 -4.89 1.06
N SER A 219 -11.91 -5.87 0.67
CA SER A 219 -11.26 -6.79 1.62
C SER A 219 -9.98 -6.21 2.26
N PHE A 220 -9.33 -5.21 1.65
CA PHE A 220 -8.09 -4.63 2.15
C PHE A 220 -8.22 -3.84 3.46
N PRO A 221 -9.32 -3.10 3.74
CA PRO A 221 -9.50 -2.42 5.02
C PRO A 221 -9.40 -3.37 6.22
N VAL A 222 -9.95 -4.58 6.12
CA VAL A 222 -9.88 -5.58 7.20
C VAL A 222 -8.43 -6.02 7.43
N PHE A 223 -7.69 -6.29 6.35
CA PHE A 223 -6.26 -6.59 6.44
C PHE A 223 -5.47 -5.44 7.10
N GLY A 224 -5.73 -4.20 6.67
CA GLY A 224 -5.11 -3.00 7.23
C GLY A 224 -5.44 -2.81 8.71
N LEU A 225 -6.66 -3.13 9.12
CA LEU A 225 -7.09 -3.10 10.51
C LEU A 225 -6.32 -4.13 11.36
N VAL A 226 -6.16 -5.37 10.89
CA VAL A 226 -5.37 -6.38 11.60
C VAL A 226 -3.91 -5.94 11.71
N LEU A 227 -3.33 -5.38 10.63
CA LEU A 227 -1.97 -4.87 10.66
C LEU A 227 -1.80 -3.72 11.65
N SER A 228 -2.74 -2.77 11.68
CA SER A 228 -2.74 -1.66 12.63
C SER A 228 -2.89 -2.15 14.07
N ALA A 229 -3.88 -3.01 14.31
CA ALA A 229 -4.17 -3.59 15.62
C ALA A 229 -2.97 -4.39 16.17
N GLY A 230 -2.30 -5.17 15.32
CA GLY A 230 -1.11 -5.92 15.70
C GLY A 230 0.07 -5.01 16.08
N ASN A 231 0.29 -3.92 15.33
CA ASN A 231 1.39 -2.99 15.64
C ASN A 231 1.16 -2.18 16.93
N THR A 232 -0.10 -2.02 17.38
CA THR A 232 -0.43 -1.28 18.60
C THR A 232 -0.68 -2.21 19.78
N PHE A 233 -1.68 -3.09 19.69
CA PHE A 233 -2.12 -3.90 20.81
C PHE A 233 -1.10 -4.97 21.21
N PHE A 234 -0.30 -5.51 20.28
CA PHE A 234 0.70 -6.51 20.68
C PHE A 234 1.87 -5.87 21.44
N ALA A 235 2.20 -4.61 21.14
CA ALA A 235 3.19 -3.86 21.90
C ALA A 235 2.64 -3.50 23.29
N GLU A 236 1.41 -2.98 23.36
CA GLU A 236 0.76 -2.67 24.64
C GLU A 236 0.62 -3.93 25.52
N GLN A 237 0.23 -5.06 24.94
CA GLN A 237 0.18 -6.35 25.65
C GLN A 237 1.54 -6.77 26.19
N ALA A 238 2.64 -6.43 25.51
CA ALA A 238 3.98 -6.82 25.92
C ALA A 238 4.48 -6.05 27.15
N ASP A 239 4.06 -4.80 27.32
CA ASP A 239 4.42 -3.95 28.46
C ASP A 239 3.88 -4.50 29.79
N ASP A 240 2.74 -5.22 29.75
CA ASP A 240 2.14 -5.86 30.93
C ASP A 240 2.79 -7.23 31.30
N LEU A 241 3.72 -7.74 30.49
CA LEU A 241 4.30 -9.08 30.62
C LEU A 241 5.68 -9.10 31.25
N LYS A 242 6.06 -10.27 31.77
CA LYS A 242 7.42 -10.49 32.27
C LYS A 242 8.41 -10.46 31.11
N SER A 243 9.54 -9.77 31.34
CA SER A 243 10.62 -9.57 30.37
C SER A 243 10.27 -8.64 29.20
N GLN A 244 9.51 -7.57 29.48
CA GLN A 244 9.17 -6.49 28.53
C GLN A 244 10.38 -5.94 27.74
N ASP A 245 11.58 -5.93 28.34
CA ASP A 245 12.82 -5.47 27.69
C ASP A 245 13.16 -6.27 26.41
N LEU A 246 12.58 -7.47 26.24
CA LEU A 246 12.76 -8.31 25.06
C LEU A 246 11.81 -7.98 23.91
N LEU A 247 10.92 -6.98 24.04
CA LEU A 247 9.98 -6.56 22.99
C LEU A 247 10.69 -6.27 21.66
N ILE A 248 11.87 -5.65 21.72
CA ILE A 248 12.69 -5.37 20.54
C ILE A 248 12.98 -6.62 19.70
N TYR A 249 13.14 -7.79 20.30
CA TYR A 249 13.37 -9.04 19.58
C TYR A 249 12.12 -9.53 18.84
N LEU A 250 10.93 -9.33 19.40
CA LEU A 250 9.66 -9.68 18.74
C LEU A 250 9.36 -8.75 17.57
N VAL A 251 9.67 -7.47 17.74
CA VAL A 251 9.64 -6.44 16.69
C VAL A 251 10.59 -6.79 15.54
N LEU A 252 11.81 -7.20 15.86
CA LEU A 252 12.78 -7.65 14.87
C LEU A 252 12.32 -8.94 14.18
N LEU A 253 11.72 -9.89 14.92
CA LEU A 253 11.14 -11.11 14.39
C LEU A 253 10.06 -10.82 13.33
N GLN A 254 9.12 -9.93 13.64
CA GLN A 254 8.09 -9.48 12.68
C GLN A 254 8.73 -8.89 11.42
N SER A 255 9.71 -8.00 11.61
CA SER A 255 10.39 -7.30 10.51
C SER A 255 11.15 -8.27 9.59
N ILE A 256 11.91 -9.20 10.17
CA ILE A 256 12.67 -10.22 9.44
C ILE A 256 11.72 -11.19 8.73
N ALA A 257 10.63 -11.62 9.39
CA ALA A 257 9.63 -12.48 8.78
C ALA A 257 8.98 -11.82 7.55
N SER A 258 8.62 -10.53 7.65
CA SER A 258 8.08 -9.77 6.52
C SER A 258 9.06 -9.72 5.33
N GLU A 259 10.34 -9.41 5.57
CA GLU A 259 11.32 -9.33 4.47
C GLU A 259 11.66 -10.69 3.85
N LEU A 260 11.74 -11.75 4.67
CA LEU A 260 11.96 -13.10 4.17
C LEU A 260 10.81 -13.55 3.26
N VAL A 261 9.57 -13.30 3.70
CA VAL A 261 8.35 -13.67 2.99
C VAL A 261 8.04 -12.74 1.80
N SER A 262 8.55 -11.51 1.80
CA SER A 262 8.51 -10.64 0.61
C SER A 262 9.43 -11.15 -0.51
N THR A 263 10.44 -11.95 -0.15
CA THR A 263 11.53 -12.36 -1.05
C THR A 263 11.44 -13.81 -1.52
N VAL A 264 11.28 -14.75 -0.59
CA VAL A 264 11.41 -16.19 -0.86
C VAL A 264 10.20 -16.74 -1.62
N PRO A 265 8.94 -16.53 -1.19
CA PRO A 265 7.75 -17.00 -1.91
C PRO A 265 7.69 -16.60 -3.39
N PRO A 266 7.93 -15.34 -3.83
CA PRO A 266 7.88 -15.03 -5.25
C PRO A 266 8.95 -15.79 -6.06
N PHE A 267 10.13 -16.02 -5.50
CA PHE A 267 11.19 -16.82 -6.13
C PHE A 267 10.81 -18.32 -6.21
N LEU A 268 10.24 -18.87 -5.14
CA LEU A 268 9.77 -20.26 -5.13
C LEU A 268 8.60 -20.47 -6.08
N LEU A 269 7.60 -19.57 -6.08
CA LEU A 269 6.44 -19.66 -6.96
C LEU A 269 6.82 -19.54 -8.43
N SER A 270 7.79 -18.68 -8.79
CA SER A 270 8.28 -18.61 -10.18
C SER A 270 9.00 -19.90 -10.59
N LYS A 271 9.71 -20.54 -9.67
CA LYS A 271 10.46 -21.78 -9.95
C LYS A 271 9.56 -23.02 -10.00
N TRP A 272 8.60 -23.14 -9.09
CA TRP A 272 7.71 -24.29 -8.99
C TRP A 272 6.52 -24.22 -9.94
N PHE A 273 6.05 -23.01 -10.26
CA PHE A 273 4.92 -22.78 -11.14
C PHE A 273 5.30 -21.84 -12.30
N PRO A 274 6.19 -22.28 -13.21
CA PRO A 274 6.65 -21.44 -14.32
C PRO A 274 5.51 -21.09 -15.29
N HIS A 275 4.52 -21.99 -15.45
CA HIS A 275 3.37 -21.82 -16.34
C HIS A 275 2.31 -20.83 -15.83
N VAL A 276 2.34 -20.47 -14.55
CA VAL A 276 1.38 -19.51 -13.98
C VAL A 276 1.82 -18.10 -14.37
N THR A 277 0.89 -17.22 -14.73
CA THR A 277 1.24 -15.84 -15.07
C THR A 277 1.80 -15.09 -13.85
N LYS A 278 2.64 -14.08 -14.08
CA LYS A 278 3.19 -13.22 -13.01
C LYS A 278 2.07 -12.59 -12.17
N LEU A 279 0.99 -12.14 -12.81
CA LEU A 279 -0.17 -11.57 -12.15
C LEU A 279 -0.87 -12.57 -11.22
N ASN A 280 -1.12 -13.79 -11.68
CA ASN A 280 -1.78 -14.81 -10.88
C ASN A 280 -0.94 -15.19 -9.65
N ARG A 281 0.39 -15.28 -9.79
CA ARG A 281 1.28 -15.51 -8.64
C ARG A 281 1.21 -14.39 -7.60
N ILE A 282 1.08 -13.13 -8.04
CA ILE A 282 0.94 -11.99 -7.11
C ILE A 282 -0.42 -12.04 -6.40
N MET A 283 -1.50 -12.30 -7.13
CA MET A 283 -2.84 -12.46 -6.55
C MET A 283 -2.90 -13.58 -5.51
N MET A 284 -2.30 -14.75 -5.80
CA MET A 284 -2.22 -15.87 -4.85
C MET A 284 -1.48 -15.48 -3.56
N ARG A 285 -0.40 -14.71 -3.66
CA ARG A 285 0.34 -14.22 -2.48
C ARG A 285 -0.50 -13.27 -1.64
N ILE A 286 -1.17 -12.30 -2.27
CA ILE A 286 -2.05 -11.35 -1.58
C ILE A 286 -3.17 -12.10 -0.86
N PHE A 287 -3.80 -13.06 -1.53
CA PHE A 287 -4.82 -13.91 -0.92
C PHE A 287 -4.26 -14.73 0.26
N GLY A 288 -3.07 -15.30 0.11
CA GLY A 288 -2.36 -15.98 1.20
C GLY A 288 -2.10 -15.06 2.40
N GLY A 289 -1.75 -13.78 2.16
CA GLY A 289 -1.60 -12.78 3.20
C GLY A 289 -2.91 -12.51 3.95
N MET A 290 -4.04 -12.44 3.25
CA MET A 290 -5.37 -12.30 3.86
C MET A 290 -5.77 -13.52 4.70
N LEU A 291 -5.43 -14.74 4.27
CA LEU A 291 -5.66 -15.93 5.10
C LEU A 291 -4.78 -15.94 6.35
N MET A 292 -3.52 -15.53 6.22
CA MET A 292 -2.60 -15.42 7.34
C MET A 292 -3.02 -14.33 8.34
N SER A 293 -3.71 -13.28 7.90
CA SER A 293 -4.25 -12.28 8.83
C SER A 293 -5.37 -12.86 9.71
N MET A 294 -6.24 -13.71 9.15
CA MET A 294 -7.25 -14.42 9.95
C MET A 294 -6.59 -15.36 10.98
N LEU A 295 -5.56 -16.10 10.56
CA LEU A 295 -4.81 -16.97 11.46
C LEU A 295 -4.08 -16.16 12.55
N CYS A 296 -3.49 -15.02 12.20
CA CYS A 296 -2.85 -14.11 13.15
C CYS A 296 -3.84 -13.64 14.22
N SER A 297 -5.04 -13.22 13.81
CA SER A 297 -6.10 -12.82 14.75
C SER A 297 -6.59 -13.97 15.62
N ALA A 298 -6.73 -15.17 15.07
CA ALA A 298 -7.12 -16.36 15.83
C ALA A 298 -6.06 -16.71 16.90
N VAL A 299 -4.78 -16.71 16.54
CA VAL A 299 -3.67 -16.94 17.49
C VAL A 299 -3.64 -15.84 18.57
N ALA A 300 -3.81 -14.57 18.18
CA ALA A 300 -3.86 -13.48 19.16
C ALA A 300 -5.03 -13.62 20.14
N CYS A 301 -6.20 -14.07 19.66
CA CYS A 301 -7.34 -14.35 20.51
C CYS A 301 -7.07 -15.49 21.51
N LEU A 302 -6.38 -16.55 21.09
CA LEU A 302 -6.00 -17.66 21.98
C LEU A 302 -4.98 -17.23 23.03
N VAL A 303 -3.96 -16.47 22.63
CA VAL A 303 -2.94 -15.93 23.55
C VAL A 303 -3.58 -15.01 24.58
N GLU A 304 -4.50 -14.14 24.14
CA GLU A 304 -5.23 -13.25 25.02
C GLU A 304 -6.17 -14.01 25.97
N GLY A 305 -6.86 -15.04 25.47
CA GLY A 305 -7.66 -15.94 26.31
C GLY A 305 -6.83 -16.57 27.43
N HIS A 306 -5.65 -17.09 27.09
CA HIS A 306 -4.73 -17.65 28.08
C HIS A 306 -4.25 -16.61 29.10
N ARG A 307 -3.93 -15.39 28.65
CA ARG A 307 -3.53 -14.29 29.54
C ARG A 307 -4.64 -13.93 30.52
N LEU A 308 -5.89 -13.84 30.04
CA LEU A 308 -7.06 -13.55 30.87
C LEU A 308 -7.34 -14.65 31.90
N ASP A 309 -7.17 -15.92 31.53
CA ASP A 309 -7.31 -17.04 32.47
C ASP A 309 -6.29 -16.97 33.62
N ILE A 310 -5.03 -16.62 33.32
CA ILE A 310 -3.99 -16.41 34.34
C ILE A 310 -4.41 -15.28 35.28
N VAL A 311 -4.89 -14.16 34.74
CA VAL A 311 -5.35 -13.01 35.54
C VAL A 311 -6.55 -13.39 36.41
N ALA A 312 -7.53 -14.13 35.87
CA ALA A 312 -8.72 -14.57 36.60
C ALA A 312 -8.36 -15.49 37.78
N ASN A 313 -7.50 -16.48 37.56
CA ASN A 313 -7.05 -17.42 38.60
C ASN A 313 -6.24 -16.72 39.71
N ASN A 314 -5.42 -15.74 39.34
CA ASN A 314 -4.64 -14.96 40.32
C ASN A 314 -5.52 -14.02 41.14
N ARG A 315 -6.55 -13.43 40.53
CA ARG A 315 -7.54 -12.60 41.23
C ARG A 315 -8.35 -13.42 42.24
N ALA A 316 -8.74 -14.64 41.88
CA ALA A 316 -9.39 -15.58 42.80
C ALA A 316 -8.50 -15.92 44.00
N SER A 317 -7.18 -15.95 43.79
CA SER A 317 -6.16 -16.21 44.82
C SER A 317 -5.72 -14.96 45.62
N ARG A 318 -6.39 -13.80 45.43
CA ARG A 318 -6.08 -12.49 46.05
C ARG A 318 -4.67 -11.94 45.80
N HIS A 319 -3.96 -12.43 44.79
CA HIS A 319 -2.70 -11.84 44.35
C HIS A 319 -2.96 -10.76 43.29
N ILE A 320 -2.69 -9.49 43.63
CA ILE A 320 -2.74 -8.38 42.68
C ILE A 320 -1.30 -8.16 42.18
N TYR A 321 -0.98 -8.67 40.99
CA TYR A 321 0.29 -8.38 40.34
C TYR A 321 0.12 -7.14 39.43
N GLN A 322 1.09 -6.22 39.48
CA GLN A 322 1.21 -5.14 38.47
C GLN A 322 1.74 -5.66 37.14
N ILE A 323 2.48 -6.79 37.14
CA ILE A 323 3.03 -7.44 35.96
C ILE A 323 2.49 -8.87 35.90
N ILE A 324 1.90 -9.26 34.79
CA ILE A 324 1.32 -10.60 34.63
C ILE A 324 2.48 -11.61 34.55
N PRO A 325 2.44 -12.72 35.33
CA PRO A 325 3.51 -13.72 35.36
C PRO A 325 3.53 -14.63 34.11
N MET A 326 3.30 -14.05 32.94
CA MET A 326 3.36 -14.69 31.64
C MET A 326 4.58 -14.15 30.88
N SER A 327 5.31 -15.04 30.22
CA SER A 327 6.50 -14.65 29.46
C SER A 327 6.12 -13.96 28.16
N ILE A 328 6.84 -12.90 27.80
CA ILE A 328 6.68 -12.19 26.52
C ILE A 328 6.78 -13.11 25.28
N TRP A 329 7.49 -14.25 25.37
CA TRP A 329 7.64 -15.19 24.25
C TRP A 329 6.32 -15.83 23.80
N TRP A 330 5.28 -15.79 24.62
CA TRP A 330 3.93 -16.19 24.20
C TRP A 330 3.35 -15.31 23.08
N LEU A 331 3.85 -14.08 22.93
CA LEU A 331 3.49 -13.18 21.83
C LEU A 331 4.28 -13.48 20.54
N ALA A 332 5.36 -14.29 20.59
CA ALA A 332 6.17 -14.56 19.41
C ALA A 332 5.40 -15.14 18.20
N PRO A 333 4.44 -16.08 18.37
CA PRO A 333 3.65 -16.60 17.25
C PRO A 333 2.83 -15.53 16.53
N GLN A 334 2.19 -14.61 17.28
CA GLN A 334 1.39 -13.54 16.70
C GLN A 334 2.26 -12.48 16.00
N PHE A 335 3.43 -12.12 16.56
CA PHE A 335 4.38 -11.22 15.89
C PHE A 335 4.95 -11.85 14.60
N PHE A 336 5.27 -13.15 14.62
CA PHE A 336 5.74 -13.86 13.44
C PHE A 336 4.67 -13.89 12.33
N LEU A 337 3.43 -14.26 12.67
CA LEU A 337 2.31 -14.29 11.71
C LEU A 337 1.99 -12.91 11.15
N LEU A 338 2.09 -11.86 11.98
CA LEU A 338 1.94 -10.47 11.56
C LEU A 338 3.00 -10.08 10.52
N GLY A 339 4.24 -10.54 10.69
CA GLY A 339 5.30 -10.37 9.70
C GLY A 339 5.04 -11.16 8.40
N VAL A 340 4.63 -12.43 8.53
CA VAL A 340 4.31 -13.28 7.37
C VAL A 340 3.19 -12.69 6.52
N MET A 341 2.09 -12.25 7.13
CA MET A 341 0.95 -11.69 6.40
C MET A 341 1.35 -10.41 5.64
N ASP A 342 2.15 -9.54 6.26
CA ASP A 342 2.66 -8.30 5.67
C ASP A 342 3.61 -8.58 4.49
N GLY A 343 4.53 -9.53 4.66
CA GLY A 343 5.45 -9.95 3.60
C GLY A 343 4.74 -10.59 2.39
N LEU A 344 3.65 -11.33 2.62
CA LEU A 344 2.83 -11.91 1.55
C LEU A 344 2.02 -10.85 0.78
N ALA A 345 1.48 -9.86 1.50
CA ALA A 345 0.75 -8.74 0.90
C ALA A 345 1.67 -7.71 0.23
N THR A 346 2.96 -7.71 0.57
CA THR A 346 3.97 -6.84 -0.03
C THR A 346 4.10 -7.10 -1.54
N GLY A 347 3.83 -6.06 -2.32
CA GLY A 347 3.89 -6.10 -3.78
C GLY A 347 2.61 -5.65 -4.48
N TRP A 348 1.50 -5.45 -3.74
CA TRP A 348 0.25 -4.95 -4.32
C TRP A 348 0.44 -3.67 -5.13
N THR A 349 1.34 -2.78 -4.70
CA THR A 349 1.55 -1.48 -5.36
C THR A 349 2.10 -1.64 -6.77
N ARG A 350 2.96 -2.64 -7.01
CA ARG A 350 3.53 -2.90 -8.34
C ARG A 350 2.52 -3.43 -9.35
N THR A 351 1.43 -4.07 -8.90
CA THR A 351 0.35 -4.58 -9.76
C THR A 351 -0.72 -3.56 -10.12
N PHE A 352 -0.78 -2.41 -9.43
CA PHE A 352 -1.79 -1.40 -9.71
C PHE A 352 -1.30 -0.29 -10.63
N TYR A 353 0.01 -0.07 -10.71
CA TYR A 353 0.62 1.01 -11.50
C TYR A 353 1.26 0.53 -12.82
N ASN A 354 1.44 -0.79 -12.99
CA ASN A 354 1.90 -1.44 -14.21
C ASN A 354 0.85 -2.47 -14.63
#